data_AF-A0A370B643-F1
#
_entry.id   AF-A0A370B643-F1
#
_cell.length_a   1.000
_cell.length_b   1.000
_cell.length_c   1.000
_cell.angle_alpha   90.00
_cell.angle_beta   90.00
_cell.angle_gamma   90.00
#
_symmetry.space_group_name_H-M   'P 1'
#
loop_
_entity.id
_entity.type
_entity.pdbx_description
1 polymer ?
#
loop_
_entity_poly.entity_id
_entity_poly.type
_entity_poly.pdbx_seq_one_letter_code
_entity_poly.pdbx_strand_id
1 'polypeptide(L)'
;MRHSIARALVACLRLILAAMLPATGKRRAATTAPSVPPVSPWTKPWAGPSSADARAVFRAKEPMALTPVQRERRYAAGFAAHGVDYPYTGHGVHQVRTAVTA
;
A
#
# COMPACT_ATOMS: atom_id res chain seq x y z
N MET A 1 29.69 -22.13 -30.90
CA MET A 1 28.59 -21.17 -30.61
C MET A 1 27.90 -21.40 -29.25
N ARG A 2 27.39 -22.60 -28.92
CA ARG A 2 26.72 -22.83 -27.61
C ARG A 2 27.64 -22.62 -26.40
N HIS A 3 28.89 -23.04 -26.50
CA HIS A 3 29.90 -22.89 -25.44
C HIS A 3 30.36 -21.43 -25.24
N SER A 4 30.36 -20.60 -26.29
CA SER A 4 30.72 -19.18 -26.17
C SER A 4 29.62 -18.38 -25.49
N ILE A 5 28.34 -18.69 -25.81
CA ILE A 5 27.18 -18.09 -25.13
C ILE A 5 27.17 -18.47 -23.64
N ALA A 6 27.38 -19.76 -23.31
CA ALA A 6 27.42 -20.21 -21.92
C ALA A 6 28.53 -19.50 -21.10
N ARG A 7 29.71 -19.32 -21.69
CA ARG A 7 30.82 -18.59 -21.03
C ARG A 7 30.50 -17.11 -20.84
N ALA A 8 29.87 -16.47 -21.82
CA ALA A 8 29.46 -15.07 -21.72
C ALA A 8 28.43 -14.87 -20.60
N LEU A 9 27.42 -15.75 -20.51
CA LEU A 9 26.39 -15.69 -19.47
C LEU A 9 26.99 -15.90 -18.07
N VAL A 10 27.87 -16.88 -17.89
CA VAL A 10 28.53 -17.14 -16.60
C VAL A 10 29.43 -15.98 -16.19
N ALA A 11 30.15 -15.36 -17.13
CA ALA A 11 30.96 -14.17 -16.87
C ALA A 11 30.09 -12.98 -16.43
N CYS A 12 28.98 -12.76 -17.12
CA CYS A 12 28.04 -11.69 -16.80
C CYS A 12 27.42 -11.90 -15.39
N LEU A 13 27.02 -13.13 -15.07
CA LEU A 13 26.48 -13.47 -13.75
C LEU A 13 27.48 -13.23 -12.62
N ARG A 14 28.75 -13.59 -12.83
CA ARG A 14 29.83 -13.36 -11.84
C ARG A 14 30.07 -11.88 -11.57
N LEU A 15 30.01 -11.04 -12.61
CA LEU A 15 30.15 -9.59 -12.47
C LEU A 15 28.98 -8.99 -11.68
N ILE A 16 27.75 -9.41 -11.97
CA ILE A 16 26.55 -8.96 -11.23
C ILE A 16 26.66 -9.37 -9.76
N LEU A 17 27.03 -10.62 -9.48
CA LEU A 17 27.18 -11.11 -8.11
C LEU A 17 28.30 -10.38 -7.36
N ALA A 18 29.45 -10.15 -8.00
CA ALA A 18 30.54 -9.40 -7.38
C ALA A 18 30.20 -7.93 -7.09
N ALA A 19 29.35 -7.30 -7.93
CA ALA A 19 28.88 -5.94 -7.71
C ALA A 19 27.78 -5.87 -6.62
N MET A 20 26.93 -6.89 -6.54
CA MET A 20 25.82 -6.94 -5.58
C MET A 20 26.26 -7.44 -4.19
N LEU A 21 27.30 -8.27 -4.10
CA LEU A 21 27.83 -8.68 -2.82
C LEU A 21 28.76 -7.58 -2.30
N PRO A 22 28.45 -6.97 -1.15
CA PRO A 22 29.35 -6.00 -0.55
C PRO A 22 30.67 -6.71 -0.28
N ALA A 23 31.76 -6.16 -0.79
CA ALA A 23 33.11 -6.63 -0.49
C ALA A 23 33.21 -6.87 1.01
N THR A 24 33.65 -8.07 1.40
CA THR A 24 33.98 -8.42 2.79
C THR A 24 35.28 -7.70 3.20
N GLY A 25 35.33 -6.39 3.02
CA GLY A 25 36.27 -5.52 3.70
C GLY A 25 35.78 -5.34 5.13
N LYS A 26 36.66 -5.55 6.10
CA LYS A 26 36.41 -5.28 7.53
C LYS A 26 35.92 -3.84 7.68
N ARG A 27 34.60 -3.64 7.72
CA ARG A 27 34.01 -2.35 8.07
C ARG A 27 34.46 -2.07 9.50
N ARG A 28 35.26 -1.00 9.69
CA ARG A 28 35.35 -0.36 11.00
C ARG A 28 33.91 -0.08 11.44
N ALA A 29 33.55 -0.54 12.64
CA ALA A 29 32.29 -0.20 13.24
C ALA A 29 32.27 1.32 13.42
N ALA A 30 31.56 2.02 12.53
CA ALA A 30 31.06 3.34 12.87
C ALA A 30 30.10 3.10 14.03
N THR A 31 30.26 3.86 15.11
CA THR A 31 29.28 3.91 16.20
C THR A 31 27.98 4.41 15.60
N THR A 32 27.11 3.49 15.23
CA THR A 32 25.77 3.78 14.72
C THR A 32 24.98 4.32 15.91
N ALA A 33 24.59 5.60 15.86
CA ALA A 33 23.50 6.08 16.69
C ALA A 33 22.29 5.15 16.49
N PRO A 34 21.49 4.84 17.53
CA PRO A 34 20.34 3.97 17.38
C PRO A 34 19.42 4.54 16.30
N SER A 35 19.38 3.88 15.14
CA SER A 35 18.48 4.19 14.04
C SER A 35 17.15 3.54 14.35
N VAL A 36 16.10 4.33 14.52
CA VAL A 36 14.74 3.80 14.68
C VAL A 36 14.39 3.10 13.36
N PRO A 37 14.12 1.78 13.35
CA PRO A 37 13.73 1.09 12.13
C PRO A 37 12.45 1.71 11.59
N PRO A 38 12.31 1.88 10.26
CA PRO A 38 11.07 2.39 9.69
C PRO A 38 9.93 1.47 10.10
N VAL A 39 8.88 2.05 10.70
CA VAL A 39 7.68 1.30 11.06
C VAL A 39 7.05 0.81 9.78
N SER A 40 7.01 -0.50 9.58
CA SER A 40 6.32 -1.08 8.42
C SER A 40 4.84 -0.70 8.51
N PRO A 41 4.24 -0.18 7.42
CA PRO A 41 2.80 0.10 7.40
C PRO A 41 1.96 -1.16 7.64
N TRP A 42 2.55 -2.34 7.47
CA TRP A 42 1.93 -3.64 7.72
C TRP A 42 2.02 -4.12 9.18
N THR A 43 2.76 -3.42 10.04
CA THR A 43 2.82 -3.76 11.48
C THR A 43 1.57 -3.26 12.22
N LYS A 44 0.93 -2.20 11.70
CA LYS A 44 -0.30 -1.66 12.29
C LYS A 44 -1.50 -2.46 11.77
N PRO A 45 -2.38 -2.98 12.64
CA PRO A 45 -3.64 -3.56 12.22
C PRO A 45 -4.45 -2.58 11.37
N TRP A 46 -5.10 -3.09 10.32
CA TRP A 46 -6.03 -2.30 9.50
C TRP A 46 -7.11 -1.69 10.39
N ALA A 47 -7.21 -0.36 10.37
CA ALA A 47 -8.15 0.39 11.21
C ALA A 47 -9.51 0.64 10.54
N GLY A 48 -9.71 0.17 9.31
CA GLY A 48 -10.96 0.34 8.56
C GLY A 48 -11.95 -0.81 8.78
N PRO A 49 -13.08 -0.81 8.05
CA PRO A 49 -14.11 -1.84 8.16
C PRO A 49 -13.57 -3.22 7.80
N SER A 50 -14.23 -4.25 8.33
CA SER A 50 -13.95 -5.62 7.93
C SER A 50 -14.34 -5.85 6.46
N SER A 51 -13.80 -6.91 5.86
CA SER A 51 -14.19 -7.27 4.49
C SER A 51 -15.68 -7.62 4.37
N ALA A 52 -16.33 -8.08 5.44
CA ALA A 52 -17.76 -8.35 5.46
C ALA A 52 -18.57 -7.05 5.42
N ASP A 53 -18.18 -6.07 6.25
CA ASP A 53 -18.84 -4.76 6.32
C ASP A 53 -18.71 -4.00 4.99
N ALA A 54 -17.51 -3.99 4.40
CA ALA A 54 -17.28 -3.36 3.11
C ALA A 54 -18.16 -3.99 2.00
N ARG A 55 -18.32 -5.32 2.00
CA ARG A 55 -19.22 -6.01 1.05
C ARG A 55 -20.68 -5.66 1.30
N ALA A 56 -21.10 -5.51 2.55
CA ALA A 56 -22.48 -5.13 2.89
C ALA A 56 -22.82 -3.75 2.29
N VAL A 57 -21.90 -2.79 2.36
CA VAL A 57 -22.06 -1.46 1.75
C VAL A 57 -22.26 -1.55 0.23
N PHE A 58 -21.41 -2.32 -0.47
CA PHE A 58 -21.48 -2.42 -1.94
C PHE A 58 -22.62 -3.32 -2.45
N ARG A 59 -23.04 -4.34 -1.68
CA ARG A 59 -24.06 -5.32 -2.09
C ARG A 59 -25.46 -5.00 -1.58
N ALA A 60 -25.65 -3.87 -0.90
CA ALA A 60 -26.98 -3.39 -0.58
C ALA A 60 -27.84 -3.37 -1.86
N LYS A 61 -29.13 -3.72 -1.75
CA LYS A 61 -30.03 -3.74 -2.91
C LYS A 61 -30.46 -2.34 -3.33
N GLU A 62 -30.61 -1.43 -2.38
CA GLU A 62 -31.04 -0.04 -2.59
C GLU A 62 -30.19 0.74 -3.61
N PRO A 63 -28.84 0.69 -3.59
CA PRO A 63 -28.00 1.48 -4.50
C PRO A 63 -28.02 0.99 -5.96
N MET A 64 -28.50 -0.23 -6.22
CA MET A 64 -28.55 -0.79 -7.58
C MET A 64 -29.56 -0.06 -8.47
N ALA A 65 -30.61 0.53 -7.89
CA ALA A 65 -31.60 1.32 -8.60
C ALA A 65 -31.22 2.82 -8.73
N LEU A 66 -30.13 3.25 -8.08
CA LEU A 66 -29.70 4.64 -8.06
C LEU A 66 -28.89 5.01 -9.30
N THR A 67 -28.94 6.29 -9.66
CA THR A 67 -27.99 6.86 -10.62
C THR A 67 -26.55 6.70 -10.11
N PRO A 68 -25.53 6.65 -10.99
CA PRO A 68 -24.14 6.50 -10.57
C PRO A 68 -23.71 7.50 -9.49
N VAL A 69 -24.10 8.77 -9.63
CA VAL A 69 -23.78 9.83 -8.65
C VAL A 69 -24.42 9.56 -7.28
N GLN A 70 -25.70 9.19 -7.25
CA GLN A 70 -26.39 8.86 -5.99
C GLN A 70 -25.83 7.60 -5.33
N ARG A 71 -25.45 6.60 -6.14
CA ARG A 71 -24.83 5.37 -5.67
C ARG A 71 -23.47 5.65 -5.02
N GLU A 72 -22.61 6.45 -5.64
CA GLU A 72 -21.33 6.83 -5.03
C GLU A 72 -21.52 7.62 -3.74
N ARG A 73 -22.50 8.54 -3.69
CA ARG A 73 -22.85 9.25 -2.44
C ARG A 73 -23.32 8.28 -1.35
N ARG A 74 -24.07 7.24 -1.71
CA ARG A 74 -24.53 6.21 -0.77
C ARG A 74 -23.38 5.36 -0.26
N TYR A 75 -22.43 5.00 -1.11
CA TYR A 75 -21.21 4.31 -0.68
C TYR A 75 -20.38 5.18 0.26
N ALA A 76 -20.19 6.45 -0.09
CA ALA A 76 -19.47 7.40 0.76
C ALA A 76 -20.09 7.50 2.16
N ALA A 77 -21.42 7.60 2.24
CA ALA A 77 -22.13 7.59 3.51
C ALA A 77 -21.96 6.27 4.30
N GLY A 78 -21.97 5.13 3.61
CA GLY A 78 -21.76 3.81 4.22
C GLY A 78 -20.37 3.67 4.84
N PHE A 79 -19.32 4.06 4.12
CA PHE A 79 -17.95 4.04 4.65
C PHE A 79 -17.72 5.08 5.76
N ALA A 80 -18.36 6.26 5.66
CA ALA A 80 -18.28 7.28 6.71
C ALA A 80 -18.89 6.78 8.03
N ALA A 81 -19.95 5.96 7.99
CA ALA A 81 -20.50 5.32 9.18
C ALA A 81 -19.53 4.33 9.86
N HIS A 82 -18.54 3.82 9.11
CA HIS A 82 -17.43 3.01 9.63
C HIS A 82 -16.19 3.85 9.98
N GLY A 83 -16.29 5.18 9.99
CA GLY A 83 -15.19 6.09 10.28
C GLY A 83 -14.13 6.16 9.16
N VAL A 84 -14.46 5.69 7.96
CA VAL A 84 -13.53 5.71 6.82
C VAL A 84 -13.96 6.75 5.80
N ASP A 85 -13.03 7.62 5.46
CA ASP A 85 -13.18 8.60 4.38
C ASP A 85 -13.13 7.89 3.03
N TYR A 86 -14.26 7.85 2.33
CA TYR A 86 -14.37 7.23 1.00
C TYR A 86 -13.97 8.24 -0.07
N PRO A 87 -13.08 7.89 -1.01
CA PRO A 87 -12.46 8.84 -1.94
C PRO A 87 -13.41 9.24 -3.10
N TYR A 88 -14.60 9.74 -2.77
CA TYR A 88 -15.54 10.28 -3.74
C TYR A 88 -15.42 11.80 -3.85
N THR A 89 -15.10 12.29 -5.05
CA THR A 89 -14.95 13.72 -5.37
C THR A 89 -16.05 14.16 -6.35
N GLY A 90 -17.27 14.30 -5.84
CA GLY A 90 -18.42 14.78 -6.61
C GLY A 90 -18.62 16.29 -6.53
N HIS A 91 -19.20 16.90 -7.56
CA HIS A 91 -19.61 18.32 -7.52
C HIS A 91 -20.57 18.57 -6.35
N GLY A 92 -20.27 19.58 -5.53
CA GLY A 92 -21.03 19.94 -4.32
C GLY A 92 -20.79 19.02 -3.12
N VAL A 93 -19.80 18.12 -3.16
CA VAL A 93 -19.38 17.31 -1.99
C VAL A 93 -18.15 17.97 -1.37
N HIS A 94 -18.29 18.48 -0.15
CA HIS A 94 -17.17 18.98 0.64
C HIS A 94 -16.68 17.87 1.57
N GLN A 95 -15.43 17.43 1.38
CA GLN A 95 -14.78 16.53 2.33
C GLN A 95 -14.43 17.33 3.59
N VAL A 96 -15.20 17.14 4.66
CA VAL A 96 -14.90 17.73 5.96
C VAL A 96 -14.02 16.75 6.73
N ARG A 97 -12.70 17.03 6.77
CA ARG A 97 -11.78 16.29 7.64
C ARG A 97 -11.87 16.83 9.06
N THR A 98 -12.70 16.22 9.89
CA THR A 98 -12.61 16.41 11.33
C THR A 98 -11.40 15.66 11.86
N ALA A 99 -10.43 16.39 12.41
CA ALA A 99 -9.33 15.79 13.13
C ALA A 99 -9.88 15.12 14.39
N VAL A 100 -9.95 13.79 14.39
CA VAL A 100 -10.25 13.02 15.60
C VAL A 100 -8.98 13.04 16.45
N THR A 101 -8.99 13.84 17.51
CA THR A 101 -7.93 13.82 18.53
C THR A 101 -8.06 12.51 19.30
N ALA A 102 -6.99 11.73 19.32
CA ALA A 102 -6.90 10.45 20.04
C ALA A 102 -6.79 10.65 21.55
#